data_AF-A0A2E3I275-F1
#
_entry.id   AF-A0A2E3I275-F1
#
_cell.length_a   1.000
_cell.length_b   1.000
_cell.length_c   1.000
_cell.angle_alpha   90.00
_cell.angle_beta   90.00
_cell.angle_gamma   90.00
#
_symmetry.space_group_name_H-M   'P 1'
#
loop_
_entity.id
_entity.type
_entity.pdbx_description
1 polymer ?
#
loop_
_entity_poly.entity_id
_entity_poly.type
_entity_poly.pdbx_seq_one_letter_code
_entity_poly.pdbx_strand_id
1 'polypeptide(L)'
;MFTCWGQAKIRDAIRKAGLFSADNSPFMLQHVGGTITRAMTTHMMSAFPSANFHFFGDTETWKKYVVNERLEPINGFVCVPESPGLGLTLDREELERLTKLRLFDQEKWIVKSQFKNGTCMYNIADPDNSIFMVRPDRKRLIPMEYDTPISTEYWDDDRTLAYKKMFQYFEQEGIVLE
;
A
#
# COMPACT_ATOMS: atom_id res chain seq x y z
N MET A 1 8.34 -18.81 6.78
CA MET A 1 7.50 -18.33 5.67
C MET A 1 6.57 -17.27 6.24
N PHE A 2 6.63 -16.03 5.77
CA PHE A 2 5.76 -14.96 6.26
C PHE A 2 4.51 -14.93 5.39
N THR A 3 3.37 -15.39 5.92
CA THR A 3 2.12 -15.49 5.17
C THR A 3 1.28 -14.24 5.37
N CYS A 4 1.49 -13.29 4.45
CA CYS A 4 0.70 -12.06 4.35
C CYS A 4 -0.20 -12.12 3.10
N TRP A 5 -1.48 -11.77 3.26
CA TRP A 5 -2.44 -11.73 2.14
C TRP A 5 -2.97 -10.31 1.94
N GLY A 6 -2.64 -9.73 0.78
CA GLY A 6 -3.15 -8.43 0.36
C GLY A 6 -4.57 -8.50 -0.21
N GLN A 7 -5.48 -7.66 0.31
CA GLN A 7 -6.81 -7.37 -0.26
C GLN A 7 -7.65 -8.62 -0.57
N ALA A 8 -7.61 -9.64 0.30
CA ALA A 8 -8.36 -10.87 0.08
C ALA A 8 -9.87 -10.64 0.28
N LYS A 9 -10.71 -11.27 -0.56
CA LYS A 9 -12.15 -11.28 -0.30
C LYS A 9 -12.42 -12.02 1.02
N ILE A 10 -13.41 -11.57 1.80
CA ILE A 10 -13.75 -12.13 3.13
C ILE A 10 -13.89 -13.67 3.07
N ARG A 11 -14.62 -14.20 2.08
CA ARG A 11 -14.79 -15.65 1.90
C ARG A 11 -13.46 -16.39 1.69
N ASP A 12 -12.55 -15.80 0.94
CA ASP A 12 -11.24 -16.41 0.67
C ASP A 12 -10.35 -16.34 1.92
N ALA A 13 -10.44 -15.24 2.68
CA ALA A 13 -9.77 -15.09 3.97
C ALA A 13 -10.25 -16.15 4.97
N ILE A 14 -11.57 -16.38 5.10
CA ILE A 14 -12.14 -17.42 5.98
C ILE A 14 -11.63 -18.81 5.60
N ARG A 15 -11.68 -19.17 4.31
CA ARG A 15 -11.23 -20.48 3.81
C ARG A 15 -9.76 -20.72 4.13
N LYS A 16 -8.93 -19.72 3.90
CA LYS A 16 -7.49 -19.79 4.17
C LYS A 16 -7.20 -19.81 5.66
N ALA A 17 -7.92 -19.04 6.47
CA ALA A 17 -7.79 -19.06 7.92
C ALA A 17 -8.03 -20.47 8.48
N GLY A 18 -9.01 -21.21 7.94
CA GLY A 18 -9.22 -22.62 8.29
C GLY A 18 -8.02 -23.52 7.96
N LEU A 19 -7.39 -23.32 6.79
CA LEU A 19 -6.18 -24.05 6.41
C LEU A 19 -5.00 -23.73 7.35
N PHE A 20 -4.79 -22.45 7.67
CA PHE A 20 -3.75 -22.02 8.59
C PHE A 20 -3.98 -22.55 10.01
N SER A 21 -5.24 -22.58 10.45
CA SER A 21 -5.60 -23.16 11.74
C SER A 21 -5.32 -24.68 11.80
N ALA A 22 -5.48 -25.41 10.69
CA ALA A 22 -5.23 -26.84 10.64
C ALA A 22 -3.74 -27.20 10.81
N ASP A 23 -2.85 -26.30 10.39
CA ASP A 23 -1.39 -26.45 10.49
C ASP A 23 -0.78 -25.62 11.64
N ASN A 24 -1.63 -24.97 12.46
CA ASN A 24 -1.21 -24.03 13.51
C ASN A 24 -0.24 -22.94 13.00
N SER A 25 -0.38 -22.56 11.74
CA SER A 25 0.49 -21.61 11.06
C SER A 25 -0.03 -20.18 11.29
N PRO A 26 0.79 -19.27 11.85
CA PRO A 26 0.40 -17.89 12.08
C PRO A 26 0.26 -17.12 10.75
N PHE A 27 -0.66 -16.15 10.70
CA PHE A 27 -0.77 -15.28 9.53
C PHE A 27 -1.23 -13.86 9.89
N MET A 28 -1.09 -12.95 8.93
CA MET A 28 -1.69 -11.62 8.96
C MET A 28 -2.50 -11.33 7.70
N LEU A 29 -3.43 -10.39 7.84
CA LEU A 29 -4.14 -9.79 6.72
C LEU A 29 -3.56 -8.40 6.43
N GLN A 30 -3.38 -8.11 5.14
CA GLN A 30 -3.00 -6.79 4.65
C GLN A 30 -4.19 -6.21 3.89
N HIS A 31 -4.83 -5.21 4.49
CA HIS A 31 -5.96 -4.53 3.91
C HIS A 31 -5.75 -3.02 4.03
N VAL A 32 -5.36 -2.44 2.91
CA VAL A 32 -5.10 -1.02 2.73
C VAL A 32 -6.40 -0.27 2.52
N GLY A 33 -6.59 0.82 3.27
CA GLY A 33 -7.76 1.69 3.21
C GLY A 33 -7.95 2.50 4.49
N GLY A 34 -9.06 3.23 4.57
CA GLY A 34 -9.44 4.00 5.75
C GLY A 34 -10.12 3.17 6.86
N THR A 35 -10.81 3.85 7.77
CA THR A 35 -11.42 3.24 8.97
C THR A 35 -12.39 2.08 8.68
N ILE A 36 -13.14 2.12 7.57
CA ILE A 36 -14.04 1.02 7.17
C ILE A 36 -13.25 -0.28 6.97
N THR A 37 -12.14 -0.18 6.24
CA THR A 37 -11.25 -1.31 5.98
C THR A 37 -10.57 -1.79 7.27
N ARG A 38 -10.17 -0.87 8.16
CA ARG A 38 -9.63 -1.21 9.48
C ARG A 38 -10.63 -2.01 10.31
N ALA A 39 -11.87 -1.52 10.44
CA ALA A 39 -12.91 -2.23 11.20
C ALA A 39 -13.15 -3.65 10.66
N MET A 40 -13.30 -3.79 9.35
CA MET A 40 -13.46 -5.10 8.70
C MET A 40 -12.28 -6.03 9.00
N THR A 41 -11.04 -5.52 8.89
CA THR A 41 -9.82 -6.30 9.13
C THR A 41 -9.71 -6.70 10.59
N THR A 42 -10.00 -5.80 11.52
CA THR A 42 -10.03 -6.07 12.96
C THR A 42 -11.02 -7.18 13.29
N HIS A 43 -12.24 -7.14 12.76
CA HIS A 43 -13.22 -8.22 12.93
C HIS A 43 -12.68 -9.57 12.41
N MET A 44 -12.13 -9.60 11.20
CA MET A 44 -11.57 -10.84 10.62
C MET A 44 -10.42 -11.39 11.46
N MET A 45 -9.44 -10.55 11.81
CA MET A 45 -8.29 -10.95 12.63
C MET A 45 -8.73 -11.47 14.01
N SER A 46 -9.74 -10.85 14.63
CA SER A 46 -10.29 -11.34 15.91
C SER A 46 -11.04 -12.67 15.81
N ALA A 47 -11.61 -12.97 14.64
CA ALA A 47 -12.40 -14.19 14.42
C ALA A 47 -11.54 -15.40 14.04
N PHE A 48 -10.28 -15.19 13.64
CA PHE A 48 -9.39 -16.23 13.13
C PHE A 48 -8.35 -16.63 14.18
N PRO A 49 -8.41 -17.85 14.75
CA PRO A 49 -7.55 -18.25 15.88
C PRO A 49 -6.04 -18.15 15.62
N SER A 50 -5.60 -18.35 14.38
CA SER A 50 -4.18 -18.27 13.99
C SER A 50 -3.78 -16.93 13.35
N ALA A 51 -4.66 -15.92 13.36
CA ALA A 51 -4.36 -14.57 12.89
C ALA A 51 -3.70 -13.73 14.00
N ASN A 52 -2.54 -14.17 14.46
CA ASN A 52 -1.84 -13.66 15.64
C ASN A 52 -0.68 -12.69 15.31
N PHE A 53 -0.36 -12.48 14.03
CA PHE A 53 0.54 -11.40 13.60
C PHE A 53 -0.19 -10.06 13.55
N HIS A 54 0.56 -8.96 13.66
CA HIS A 54 0.03 -7.62 13.43
C HIS A 54 -0.56 -7.53 12.01
N PHE A 55 -1.78 -7.01 11.88
CA PHE A 55 -2.33 -6.72 10.56
C PHE A 55 -1.78 -5.38 10.03
N PHE A 56 -1.74 -5.24 8.72
CA PHE A 56 -1.31 -4.02 8.06
C PHE A 56 -2.48 -3.27 7.45
N GLY A 57 -2.49 -1.95 7.59
CA GLY A 57 -3.40 -1.05 6.90
C GLY A 57 -2.87 0.37 6.86
N ASP A 58 -3.47 1.20 6.00
CA ASP A 58 -3.04 2.58 5.73
C ASP A 58 -4.05 3.59 6.31
N THR A 59 -4.75 3.24 7.38
CA THR A 59 -5.80 4.13 7.92
C THR A 59 -5.22 5.49 8.34
N GLU A 60 -3.99 5.49 8.85
CA GLU A 60 -3.32 6.71 9.31
C GLU A 60 -2.69 7.55 8.18
N THR A 61 -2.67 7.05 6.94
CA THR A 61 -2.21 7.87 5.80
C THR A 61 -3.26 8.89 5.36
N TRP A 62 -4.53 8.68 5.77
CA TRP A 62 -5.64 9.54 5.38
C TRP A 62 -5.87 10.65 6.42
N LYS A 63 -5.89 11.90 5.96
CA LYS A 63 -6.20 13.06 6.82
C LYS A 63 -7.70 13.23 7.10
N LYS A 64 -8.54 12.67 6.23
CA LYS A 64 -10.00 12.82 6.24
C LYS A 64 -10.65 11.44 6.28
N TYR A 65 -11.84 11.39 6.86
CA TYR A 65 -12.51 10.16 7.23
C TYR A 65 -13.98 10.26 6.85
N VAL A 66 -14.54 9.19 6.30
CA VAL A 66 -15.93 9.14 5.84
C VAL A 66 -16.87 8.44 6.81
N VAL A 67 -16.42 8.24 8.06
CA VAL A 67 -17.19 7.61 9.14
C VAL A 67 -17.06 8.43 10.41
N ASN A 68 -18.07 8.35 11.28
CA ASN A 68 -18.09 9.12 12.52
C ASN A 68 -17.16 8.52 13.58
N GLU A 69 -17.03 7.20 13.62
CA GLU A 69 -16.28 6.48 14.65
C GLU A 69 -14.79 6.41 14.34
N ARG A 70 -14.01 6.36 15.42
CA ARG A 70 -12.54 6.29 15.41
C ARG A 70 -12.11 5.01 16.07
N LEU A 71 -11.29 4.23 15.38
CA LEU A 71 -10.73 2.96 15.85
C LEU A 71 -9.26 3.15 16.21
N GLU A 72 -8.98 4.13 17.06
CA GLU A 72 -7.62 4.49 17.42
C GLU A 72 -6.88 3.33 18.09
N PRO A 73 -5.63 3.05 17.72
CA PRO A 73 -4.81 2.07 18.42
C PRO A 73 -4.54 2.52 19.87
N ILE A 74 -4.83 1.65 20.83
CA ILE A 74 -4.52 1.83 22.26
C ILE A 74 -3.52 0.75 22.65
N ASN A 75 -2.32 1.16 23.09
CA ASN A 75 -1.21 0.26 23.45
C ASN A 75 -0.87 -0.77 22.35
N GLY A 76 -0.97 -0.38 21.08
CA GLY A 76 -0.69 -1.26 19.94
C GLY A 76 -1.83 -2.20 19.55
N PHE A 77 -3.01 -2.06 20.16
CA PHE A 77 -4.21 -2.85 19.85
C PHE A 77 -5.34 -1.97 19.33
N VAL A 78 -6.13 -2.50 18.40
CA VAL A 78 -7.37 -1.86 17.95
C VAL A 78 -8.54 -2.66 18.53
N CYS A 79 -9.44 -2.00 19.25
CA CYS A 79 -10.63 -2.65 19.78
C CYS A 79 -11.55 -3.10 18.63
N VAL A 80 -12.10 -4.30 18.76
CA VAL A 80 -13.12 -4.82 17.85
C VAL A 80 -14.43 -4.05 18.12
N PRO A 81 -15.05 -3.40 17.12
CA PRO A 81 -16.36 -2.79 17.31
C PRO A 81 -17.41 -3.83 17.72
N GLU A 82 -18.28 -3.50 18.67
CA GLU A 82 -19.33 -4.41 19.16
C GLU A 82 -20.73 -4.11 18.59
N SER A 83 -20.91 -2.92 18.01
CA SER A 83 -22.16 -2.52 17.35
C SER A 83 -22.42 -3.35 16.08
N PRO A 84 -23.69 -3.49 15.65
CA PRO A 84 -24.04 -4.30 14.48
C PRO A 84 -23.24 -3.97 13.21
N GLY A 85 -22.97 -5.00 12.40
CA GLY A 85 -22.21 -4.86 11.16
C GLY A 85 -20.72 -4.64 11.44
N LEU A 86 -20.15 -3.57 10.86
CA LEU A 86 -18.76 -3.15 11.13
C LEU A 86 -18.65 -2.24 12.36
N GLY A 87 -19.77 -1.93 13.02
CA GLY A 87 -19.82 -0.98 14.13
C GLY A 87 -19.44 0.45 13.75
N LEU A 88 -19.67 0.84 12.48
CA LEU A 88 -19.41 2.17 11.94
C LEU A 88 -20.67 2.78 11.34
N THR A 89 -20.77 4.10 11.38
CA THR A 89 -21.76 4.90 10.69
C THR A 89 -21.10 5.82 9.67
N LEU A 90 -21.67 5.87 8.47
CA LEU A 90 -21.14 6.66 7.36
C LEU A 90 -21.46 8.15 7.55
N ASP A 91 -20.44 8.99 7.46
CA ASP A 91 -20.60 10.43 7.32
C ASP A 91 -20.89 10.73 5.84
N ARG A 92 -22.17 10.91 5.53
CA ARG A 92 -22.64 11.14 4.15
C ARG A 92 -22.24 12.52 3.64
N GLU A 93 -22.21 13.52 4.51
CA GLU A 93 -21.87 14.89 4.13
C GLU A 93 -20.38 14.99 3.77
N GLU A 94 -19.51 14.40 4.60
CA GLU A 94 -18.07 14.37 4.32
C GLU A 94 -17.77 13.50 3.10
N LEU A 95 -18.45 12.36 2.92
CA LEU A 95 -18.32 11.55 1.71
C LEU A 95 -18.71 12.35 0.45
N GLU A 96 -19.83 13.07 0.48
CA GLU A 96 -20.27 13.90 -0.65
C GLU A 96 -19.28 15.04 -0.92
N ARG A 97 -18.78 15.70 0.14
CA ARG A 97 -17.76 16.76 0.03
C ARG A 97 -16.47 16.23 -0.58
N LEU A 98 -15.99 15.07 -0.14
CA LEU A 98 -14.76 14.45 -0.65
C LEU A 98 -14.92 13.96 -2.09
N THR A 99 -16.10 13.49 -2.48
CA THR A 99 -16.37 13.08 -3.87
C THR A 99 -16.34 14.27 -4.84
N LYS A 100 -16.69 15.47 -4.36
CA LYS A 100 -16.63 16.72 -5.15
C LYS A 100 -15.24 17.37 -5.17
N LEU A 101 -14.29 16.84 -4.41
CA LEU A 101 -12.94 17.39 -4.33
C LEU A 101 -12.23 17.16 -5.68
N ARG A 102 -11.85 18.25 -6.34
CA ARG A 102 -10.94 18.17 -7.49
C ARG A 102 -9.52 17.99 -6.97
N LEU A 103 -8.97 16.80 -7.18
CA LEU A 103 -7.56 16.52 -6.94
C LEU A 103 -6.74 17.06 -8.13
N PHE A 104 -5.50 17.45 -7.84
CA PHE A 104 -4.55 17.75 -8.90
C PHE A 104 -3.97 16.43 -9.40
N ASP A 105 -3.87 16.30 -10.71
CA ASP A 105 -3.15 15.18 -11.31
C ASP A 105 -1.67 15.39 -10.99
N GLN A 106 -1.08 14.41 -10.31
CA GLN A 106 0.35 14.40 -10.07
C GLN A 106 1.03 14.13 -11.42
N GLU A 107 1.96 14.98 -11.83
CA GLU A 107 2.74 14.74 -13.03
C GLU A 107 3.73 13.59 -12.80
N LYS A 108 4.14 12.93 -13.87
CA LYS A 108 5.18 11.90 -13.82
C LYS A 108 6.52 12.53 -13.44
N TRP A 109 7.34 11.81 -12.70
CA TRP A 109 8.68 12.24 -12.30
C TRP A 109 9.71 11.15 -12.57
N ILE A 110 10.99 11.51 -12.54
CA ILE A 110 12.09 10.55 -12.66
C ILE A 110 12.49 10.11 -11.25
N VAL A 111 12.58 8.80 -11.05
CA VAL A 111 13.18 8.20 -9.85
C VAL A 111 14.57 7.72 -10.21
N LYS A 112 15.56 8.20 -9.47
CA LYS A 112 16.94 7.75 -9.54
C LYS A 112 17.28 7.00 -8.26
N SER A 113 17.63 5.72 -8.36
CA SER A 113 18.03 4.89 -7.23
C SER A 113 19.47 4.44 -7.41
N GLN A 114 20.37 4.85 -6.51
CA GLN A 114 21.76 4.42 -6.50
C GLN A 114 21.94 3.26 -5.52
N PHE A 115 22.49 2.16 -6.03
CA PHE A 115 22.86 0.97 -5.25
C PHE A 115 24.25 1.12 -4.65
N LYS A 116 24.55 0.33 -3.60
CA LYS A 116 25.84 0.31 -2.92
C LYS A 116 27.05 0.06 -3.85
N ASN A 117 26.87 -0.71 -4.92
CA ASN A 117 27.92 -1.00 -5.90
C ASN A 117 28.18 0.16 -6.88
N GLY A 118 27.46 1.28 -6.76
CA GLY A 118 27.57 2.45 -7.63
C GLY A 118 26.57 2.46 -8.79
N THR A 119 25.93 1.32 -9.10
CA THR A 119 24.93 1.24 -10.17
C THR A 119 23.77 2.19 -9.88
N CYS A 120 23.33 2.93 -10.88
CA CYS A 120 22.20 3.83 -10.82
C CYS A 120 21.06 3.29 -11.68
N MET A 121 19.91 3.06 -11.05
CA MET A 121 18.66 2.82 -11.75
C MET A 121 17.94 4.13 -11.99
N TYR A 122 17.44 4.32 -13.21
CA TYR A 122 16.52 5.38 -13.55
C TYR A 122 15.21 4.78 -14.05
N ASN A 123 14.10 5.36 -13.62
CA ASN A 123 12.78 5.02 -14.15
C ASN A 123 11.81 6.19 -14.04
N ILE A 124 10.83 6.23 -14.92
CA ILE A 124 9.69 7.14 -14.78
C ILE A 124 8.71 6.55 -13.76
N ALA A 125 8.47 7.30 -12.70
CA ALA A 125 7.36 7.05 -11.81
C ALA A 125 6.09 7.66 -12.42
N ASP A 126 5.14 6.78 -12.72
CA ASP A 126 3.85 7.11 -13.27
C ASP A 126 2.78 6.91 -12.19
N PRO A 127 2.09 7.97 -11.74
CA PRO A 127 1.01 7.86 -10.74
C PRO A 127 -0.07 6.84 -11.11
N ASP A 128 -0.39 6.72 -12.40
CA ASP A 128 -1.38 5.76 -12.90
C ASP A 128 -0.86 4.31 -12.83
N ASN A 129 0.45 4.14 -12.68
CA ASN A 129 1.16 2.86 -12.59
C ASN A 129 2.09 2.79 -11.37
N SER A 130 1.62 3.26 -10.21
CA SER A 130 2.37 3.50 -8.97
C SER A 130 3.07 2.28 -8.32
N ILE A 131 2.83 1.06 -8.81
CA ILE A 131 3.32 -0.19 -8.19
C ILE A 131 4.57 -0.73 -8.91
N PHE A 132 5.31 0.11 -9.63
CA PHE A 132 6.39 -0.35 -10.53
C PHE A 132 7.59 -0.99 -9.81
N MET A 133 7.87 -0.65 -8.54
CA MET A 133 8.99 -1.22 -7.78
C MET A 133 8.65 -2.46 -6.94
N VAL A 134 7.37 -2.76 -6.72
CA VAL A 134 6.94 -3.80 -5.76
C VAL A 134 6.21 -4.97 -6.41
N ARG A 135 6.14 -4.98 -7.75
CA ARG A 135 5.50 -6.02 -8.58
C ARG A 135 6.48 -6.63 -9.59
N PRO A 136 7.45 -7.45 -9.13
CA PRO A 136 8.36 -8.15 -10.05
C PRO A 136 7.63 -9.13 -10.99
N ASP A 137 6.38 -9.52 -10.66
CA ASP A 137 5.46 -10.27 -11.53
C ASP A 137 5.04 -9.48 -12.79
N ARG A 138 5.05 -8.14 -12.73
CA ARG A 138 4.64 -7.27 -13.84
C ARG A 138 5.81 -6.78 -14.69
N LYS A 139 6.99 -6.62 -14.09
CA LYS A 139 8.21 -6.18 -14.78
C LYS A 139 9.41 -6.95 -14.21
N ARG A 140 10.12 -7.69 -15.06
CA ARG A 140 11.24 -8.58 -14.69
C ARG A 140 12.55 -7.88 -14.26
N LEU A 141 12.51 -6.62 -13.85
CA LEU A 141 13.63 -5.73 -14.15
C LEU A 141 14.47 -5.23 -12.96
N ILE A 142 14.30 -5.74 -11.74
CA ILE A 142 15.14 -5.24 -10.64
C ILE A 142 15.49 -6.36 -9.66
N PRO A 143 16.71 -6.95 -9.72
CA PRO A 143 17.22 -7.76 -8.62
C PRO A 143 17.61 -6.83 -7.48
N MET A 144 16.71 -6.65 -6.52
CA MET A 144 17.03 -5.99 -5.26
C MET A 144 17.36 -7.09 -4.26
N GLU A 145 18.56 -7.08 -3.70
CA GLU A 145 18.79 -7.76 -2.44
C GLU A 145 18.02 -7.00 -1.35
N TYR A 146 17.25 -7.71 -0.53
CA TYR A 146 16.37 -7.10 0.48
C TYR A 146 17.10 -6.22 1.51
N ASP A 147 18.43 -6.40 1.67
CA ASP A 147 19.27 -5.71 2.66
C ASP A 147 20.34 -4.79 2.03
N THR A 148 20.28 -4.54 0.71
CA THR A 148 21.24 -3.61 0.08
C THR A 148 20.79 -2.16 0.30
N PRO A 149 21.66 -1.27 0.83
CA PRO A 149 21.36 0.15 0.93
C PRO A 149 21.12 0.78 -0.44
N ILE A 150 20.04 1.55 -0.56
CA ILE A 150 19.65 2.30 -1.76
C ILE A 150 19.47 3.76 -1.38
N SER A 151 20.11 4.66 -2.13
CA SER A 151 19.84 6.10 -2.05
C SER A 151 18.90 6.47 -3.20
N THR A 152 17.78 7.13 -2.91
CA THR A 152 16.81 7.52 -3.94
C THR A 152 16.65 9.04 -4.02
N GLU A 153 16.74 9.57 -5.23
CA GLU A 153 16.49 10.96 -5.59
C GLU A 153 15.23 11.02 -6.47
N TYR A 154 14.34 11.97 -6.16
CA TYR A 154 13.15 12.27 -6.96
C TYR A 154 13.42 13.53 -7.76
N TRP A 155 13.30 13.43 -9.09
CA TRP A 155 13.51 14.53 -10.00
C TRP A 155 12.19 14.87 -10.68
N ASP A 156 11.50 15.87 -10.15
CA ASP A 156 10.29 16.47 -10.72
C ASP A 156 10.63 17.32 -11.97
N ASP A 157 9.63 17.62 -12.81
CA ASP A 157 9.81 18.49 -13.98
C ASP A 157 10.19 19.92 -13.56
N ASP A 158 11.50 20.16 -13.56
CA ASP A 158 12.12 21.47 -13.30
C ASP A 158 12.16 22.37 -14.55
N ARG A 159 11.53 21.93 -15.66
CA ARG A 159 11.47 22.57 -16.97
C ARG A 159 12.81 22.71 -17.69
N THR A 160 13.87 22.10 -17.16
CA THR A 160 15.19 22.15 -17.78
C THR A 160 15.26 21.29 -19.03
N LEU A 161 16.21 21.62 -19.92
CA LEU A 161 16.48 20.79 -21.09
C LEU A 161 17.05 19.43 -20.68
N ALA A 162 17.75 19.36 -19.55
CA ALA A 162 18.30 18.11 -19.01
C ALA A 162 17.17 17.16 -18.63
N TYR A 163 16.19 17.62 -17.85
CA TYR A 163 15.02 16.83 -17.48
C TYR A 163 14.30 16.30 -18.71
N LYS A 164 13.94 17.18 -19.65
CA LYS A 164 13.19 16.79 -20.86
C LYS A 164 13.91 15.72 -21.70
N LYS A 165 15.23 15.83 -21.84
CA LYS A 165 16.03 14.84 -22.57
C LYS A 165 16.04 13.49 -21.85
N MET A 166 16.28 13.49 -20.55
CA MET A 166 16.31 12.25 -19.76
C MET A 166 14.94 11.61 -19.70
N PHE A 167 13.88 12.40 -19.53
CA PHE A 167 12.50 11.93 -19.53
C PHE A 167 12.14 11.26 -20.86
N GLN A 168 12.41 11.90 -22.00
CA GLN A 168 12.18 11.31 -23.33
C GLN A 168 12.96 10.02 -23.56
N TYR A 169 14.20 9.97 -23.07
CA TYR A 169 15.03 8.76 -23.15
C TYR A 169 14.42 7.61 -22.34
N PHE A 170 14.01 7.87 -21.10
CA PHE A 170 13.39 6.85 -20.24
C PHE A 170 11.96 6.47 -20.67
N GLU A 171 11.22 7.34 -21.35
CA GLU A 171 9.94 6.97 -21.98
C GLU A 171 10.12 5.91 -23.06
N GLN A 172 11.24 5.94 -23.78
CA GLN A 172 11.54 4.99 -24.86
C GLN A 172 12.14 3.69 -24.33
N GLU A 173 13.14 3.79 -23.46
CA GLU A 173 13.89 2.62 -22.96
C GLU A 173 13.24 1.95 -21.74
N GLY A 174 12.38 2.65 -21.01
CA GLY A 174 11.79 2.19 -19.76
C GLY A 174 12.78 2.31 -18.59
N ILE A 175 13.08 1.19 -17.93
CA ILE A 175 14.02 1.17 -16.80
C ILE A 175 15.44 1.07 -17.34
N VAL A 176 16.30 2.00 -16.94
CA VAL A 176 17.72 2.04 -17.32
C VAL A 176 18.59 1.77 -16.09
N LEU A 177 19.64 0.96 -16.26
CA LEU A 177 20.68 0.68 -15.25
C LEU A 177 22.03 1.15 -15.80
N GLU A 178 22.72 2.04 -15.08
CA GLU A 178 24.05 2.58 -15.40
C GLU A 178 25.09 2.24 -14.34
#